data_AF-A0A1Y2L679-F1
#
_entry.id   AF-A0A1Y2L679-F1
#
_cell.length_a   1.000
_cell.length_b   1.000
_cell.length_c   1.000
_cell.angle_alpha   90.00
_cell.angle_beta   90.00
_cell.angle_gamma   90.00
#
_symmetry.space_group_name_H-M   'P 1'
#
loop_
_entity.id
_entity.type
_entity.pdbx_description
1 polymer ?
#
loop_
_entity_poly.entity_id
_entity_poly.type
_entity_poly.pdbx_seq_one_letter_code
_entity_poly.pdbx_strand_id
1 'polypeptide(L)'
;MQTLHKEKLYLGIDGGGTRCRARIVNDAGIVLGEATRGGANTRLGIDHVFGEIIATATMALDEAGLAKPRLADLHAGLGLAGLSLERERKLAKAYKHPFASACFATDAYTACLGAHNGADGAILIVGTGTCGQAIVKGRELALAGWGFEISDIGSGAHIGRCAIETALLAHETLVPSSDLTRAIMKHFNDTPEKIVAFAEKARPADYGTFCPMVFDADLNGDTIAANIIDLAVTANRNILRKLRDFGAEQLSLMGGLSDQMTKRMPDDIRVALVPAQNDALHGAILLAQNHHKVSA
;
A
#
# COMPACT_ATOMS: atom_id res chain seq x y z
N MET A 1 -48.05 6.20 -6.88
CA MET A 1 -46.83 7.02 -6.95
C MET A 1 -45.65 6.06 -6.84
N GLN A 2 -44.93 5.83 -7.94
CA GLN A 2 -43.67 5.10 -7.90
C GLN A 2 -42.67 5.93 -7.10
N THR A 3 -42.16 5.39 -6.02
CA THR A 3 -41.01 5.95 -5.30
C THR A 3 -39.86 5.97 -6.30
N LEU A 4 -39.53 7.13 -6.87
CA LEU A 4 -38.27 7.28 -7.61
C LEU A 4 -37.16 6.91 -6.63
N HIS A 5 -36.56 5.72 -6.80
CA HIS A 5 -35.31 5.41 -6.12
C HIS A 5 -34.30 6.43 -6.63
N LYS A 6 -33.90 7.35 -5.75
CA LYS A 6 -32.77 8.23 -6.03
C LYS A 6 -31.56 7.32 -6.27
N GLU A 7 -30.96 7.43 -7.44
CA GLU A 7 -29.79 6.62 -7.82
C GLU A 7 -28.70 6.78 -6.75
N LYS A 8 -28.17 5.67 -6.26
CA LYS A 8 -27.17 5.68 -5.21
C LYS A 8 -25.80 5.99 -5.78
N LEU A 9 -25.04 6.76 -5.02
CA LEU A 9 -23.67 7.12 -5.35
C LEU A 9 -22.73 6.57 -4.29
N TYR A 10 -21.70 5.87 -4.75
CA TYR A 10 -20.65 5.29 -3.90
C TYR A 10 -19.34 6.02 -4.13
N LEU A 11 -18.65 6.34 -3.04
CA LEU A 11 -17.34 6.98 -3.05
C LEU A 11 -16.31 5.98 -2.52
N GLY A 12 -15.33 5.63 -3.34
CA GLY A 12 -14.12 4.94 -2.90
C GLY A 12 -13.01 5.93 -2.62
N ILE A 13 -12.41 5.84 -1.43
CA ILE A 13 -11.21 6.60 -1.04
C ILE A 13 -10.05 5.63 -0.81
N ASP A 14 -8.91 5.95 -1.41
CA ASP A 14 -7.62 5.34 -1.12
C ASP A 14 -6.63 6.41 -0.65
N GLY A 15 -6.38 6.45 0.66
CA GLY A 15 -5.58 7.46 1.34
C GLY A 15 -4.24 6.93 1.82
N GLY A 16 -3.17 7.23 1.09
CA GLY A 16 -1.80 6.86 1.44
C GLY A 16 -0.96 8.02 1.98
N GLY A 17 0.35 7.80 2.15
CA GLY A 17 1.30 8.82 2.63
C GLY A 17 1.48 10.01 1.70
N THR A 18 1.41 9.80 0.38
CA THR A 18 1.74 10.82 -0.63
C THR A 18 0.59 11.18 -1.56
N ARG A 19 -0.45 10.34 -1.61
CA ARG A 19 -1.60 10.48 -2.51
C ARG A 19 -2.88 10.10 -1.76
N CYS A 20 -3.92 10.93 -1.85
CA CYS A 20 -5.31 10.58 -1.60
C CYS A 20 -6.03 10.52 -2.95
N ARG A 21 -6.70 9.42 -3.23
CA ARG A 21 -7.45 9.21 -4.46
C ARG A 21 -8.92 9.01 -4.15
N ALA A 22 -9.79 9.51 -5.03
CA ALA A 22 -11.23 9.32 -4.95
C ALA A 22 -11.76 8.77 -6.29
N ARG A 23 -12.76 7.89 -6.21
CA ARG A 23 -13.57 7.43 -7.35
C ARG A 23 -15.03 7.43 -6.93
N ILE A 24 -15.89 7.99 -7.77
CA ILE A 24 -17.33 7.99 -7.59
C ILE A 24 -17.96 7.09 -8.65
N VAL A 25 -18.84 6.18 -8.21
CA VAL A 25 -19.62 5.32 -9.09
C VAL A 25 -21.11 5.41 -8.75
N ASN A 26 -21.95 5.12 -9.73
CA ASN A 26 -23.38 4.88 -9.50
C ASN A 26 -23.67 3.43 -9.06
N ASP A 27 -24.95 3.11 -8.85
CA ASP A 27 -25.42 1.78 -8.45
C ASP A 27 -25.11 0.68 -9.48
N ALA A 28 -24.98 1.05 -10.76
CA ALA A 28 -24.55 0.14 -11.83
C ALA A 28 -23.03 -0.08 -11.88
N GLY A 29 -22.25 0.61 -11.04
CA GLY A 29 -20.79 0.55 -11.03
C GLY A 29 -20.10 1.38 -12.11
N ILE A 30 -20.84 2.25 -12.81
CA ILE A 30 -20.28 3.17 -13.82
C ILE A 30 -19.49 4.26 -13.10
N VAL A 31 -18.23 4.44 -13.49
CA VAL A 31 -17.38 5.53 -13.00
C VAL A 31 -17.92 6.86 -13.52
N LEU A 32 -18.21 7.76 -12.59
CA LEU A 32 -18.71 9.09 -12.88
C LEU A 32 -17.59 10.13 -12.81
N GLY A 33 -16.70 10.01 -11.82
CA GLY A 33 -15.56 10.93 -11.67
C GLY A 33 -14.51 10.39 -10.71
N GLU A 34 -13.29 10.86 -10.88
CA GLU A 34 -12.11 10.55 -10.12
C GLU A 34 -11.35 11.83 -9.73
N ALA A 35 -10.56 11.75 -8.66
CA ALA A 35 -9.65 12.83 -8.31
C ALA A 35 -8.46 12.29 -7.53
N THR A 36 -7.35 13.03 -7.58
CA THR A 36 -6.18 12.75 -6.75
C THR A 36 -5.63 14.05 -6.17
N ARG A 37 -5.37 14.08 -4.86
CA ARG A 37 -4.81 15.24 -4.15
C ARG A 37 -4.07 14.79 -2.89
N GLY A 38 -3.00 15.52 -2.52
CA GLY A 38 -2.38 15.48 -1.19
C GLY A 38 -2.03 14.10 -0.63
N GLY A 39 -1.61 14.02 0.64
CA GLY A 39 -1.45 12.76 1.36
C GLY A 39 -2.53 12.63 2.44
N ALA A 40 -3.06 11.42 2.66
CA ALA A 40 -4.15 11.16 3.62
C ALA A 40 -3.79 10.06 4.62
N ASN A 41 -2.52 9.97 5.02
CA ASN A 41 -2.07 9.08 6.07
C ASN A 41 -2.46 9.64 7.45
N THR A 42 -3.10 8.84 8.30
CA THR A 42 -3.63 9.28 9.60
C THR A 42 -2.56 9.83 10.54
N ARG A 43 -1.29 9.48 10.34
CA ARG A 43 -0.16 10.05 11.08
C ARG A 43 0.01 11.58 10.88
N LEU A 44 -0.55 12.15 9.82
CA LEU A 44 -0.57 13.60 9.58
C LEU A 44 -1.60 14.35 10.45
N GLY A 45 -2.42 13.62 11.21
CA GLY A 45 -3.51 14.16 12.02
C GLY A 45 -4.87 14.00 11.33
N ILE A 46 -5.87 13.62 12.11
CA ILE A 46 -7.19 13.22 11.59
C ILE A 46 -7.90 14.34 10.85
N ASP A 47 -7.78 15.59 11.33
CA ASP A 47 -8.41 16.76 10.68
C ASP A 47 -7.80 17.04 9.30
N HIS A 48 -6.48 16.94 9.18
CA HIS A 48 -5.80 17.10 7.89
C HIS A 48 -6.25 16.03 6.90
N VAL A 49 -6.28 14.76 7.34
CA VAL A 49 -6.71 13.64 6.51
C VAL A 49 -8.15 13.81 6.01
N PHE A 50 -9.10 14.15 6.88
CA PHE A 50 -10.47 14.38 6.43
C PHE A 50 -10.61 15.63 5.56
N GLY A 51 -9.81 16.68 5.79
CA GLY A 51 -9.73 17.83 4.90
C GLY A 51 -9.32 17.42 3.47
N GLU A 52 -8.28 16.60 3.35
CA GLU A 52 -7.84 16.06 2.06
C GLU A 52 -8.90 15.16 1.41
N ILE A 53 -9.55 14.28 2.19
CA ILE A 53 -10.61 13.39 1.70
C ILE A 53 -11.80 14.20 1.18
N ILE A 54 -12.27 15.21 1.93
CA ILE A 54 -13.40 16.05 1.56
C ILE A 54 -13.08 16.85 0.29
N ALA A 55 -11.88 17.44 0.22
CA ALA A 55 -11.43 18.17 -0.97
C ALA A 55 -11.35 17.26 -2.21
N THR A 56 -10.76 16.07 -2.06
CA THR A 56 -10.61 15.09 -3.16
C THR A 56 -11.97 14.58 -3.62
N ALA A 57 -12.89 14.28 -2.69
CA ALA A 57 -14.26 13.87 -3.03
C ALA A 57 -15.04 14.98 -3.73
N THR A 58 -14.82 16.25 -3.35
CA THR A 58 -15.45 17.41 -4.00
C THR A 58 -14.96 17.54 -5.44
N MET A 59 -13.64 17.40 -5.67
CA MET A 59 -13.08 17.42 -7.02
C MET A 59 -13.62 16.27 -7.90
N ALA A 60 -13.77 15.07 -7.35
CA ALA A 60 -14.35 13.94 -8.09
C ALA A 60 -15.84 14.17 -8.42
N LEU A 61 -16.59 14.87 -7.55
CA LEU A 61 -17.96 15.29 -7.84
C LEU A 61 -18.02 16.35 -8.95
N ASP A 62 -17.07 17.30 -8.95
CA ASP A 62 -16.97 18.31 -9.99
C ASP A 62 -16.66 17.69 -11.35
N GLU A 63 -15.73 16.71 -11.40
CA GLU A 63 -15.43 15.96 -12.63
C GLU A 63 -16.64 15.15 -13.12
N ALA A 64 -17.43 14.58 -12.20
CA ALA A 64 -18.64 13.83 -12.54
C ALA A 64 -19.73 14.67 -13.23
N GLY A 65 -19.63 16.00 -13.20
CA GLY A 65 -20.54 16.89 -13.94
C GLY A 65 -22.01 16.77 -13.55
N LEU A 66 -22.31 16.17 -12.41
CA LEU A 66 -23.69 15.95 -11.94
C LEU A 66 -24.31 17.28 -11.51
N ALA A 67 -25.59 17.47 -11.79
CA ALA A 67 -26.32 18.64 -11.34
C ALA A 67 -26.61 18.55 -9.82
N LYS A 68 -25.83 19.27 -9.01
CA LYS A 68 -25.99 19.43 -7.55
C LYS A 68 -25.79 18.16 -6.66
N PRO A 69 -24.84 17.24 -6.92
CA PRO A 69 -24.52 16.23 -5.93
C PRO A 69 -23.89 16.92 -4.71
N ARG A 70 -24.29 16.50 -3.52
CA ARG A 70 -23.64 16.92 -2.28
C ARG A 70 -22.85 15.74 -1.75
N LEU A 71 -21.79 16.01 -0.99
CA LEU A 71 -21.08 14.97 -0.24
C LEU A 71 -22.06 14.13 0.62
N ALA A 72 -23.14 14.74 1.11
CA ALA A 72 -24.22 14.11 1.87
C ALA A 72 -25.08 13.11 1.08
N ASP A 73 -24.89 12.98 -0.23
CA ASP A 73 -25.53 11.96 -1.06
C ASP A 73 -24.61 10.74 -1.31
N LEU A 74 -23.34 10.78 -0.85
CA LEU A 74 -22.35 9.73 -1.08
C LEU A 74 -22.29 8.73 0.06
N HIS A 75 -22.29 7.44 -0.28
CA HIS A 75 -21.92 6.35 0.63
C HIS A 75 -20.43 6.06 0.45
N ALA A 76 -19.62 6.41 1.46
CA ALA A 76 -18.17 6.38 1.37
C ALA A 76 -17.56 5.11 1.97
N GLY A 77 -16.63 4.50 1.25
CA GLY A 77 -15.70 3.51 1.77
C GLY A 77 -14.30 4.10 1.72
N LEU A 78 -13.60 4.03 2.86
CA LEU A 78 -12.32 4.69 3.05
C LEU A 78 -11.25 3.68 3.44
N GLY A 79 -10.35 3.40 2.51
CA GLY A 79 -9.10 2.67 2.75
C GLY A 79 -8.00 3.65 3.11
N LEU A 80 -7.60 3.71 4.38
CA LEU A 80 -6.66 4.71 4.87
C LEU A 80 -5.43 4.08 5.51
N ALA A 81 -4.25 4.53 5.08
CA ALA A 81 -2.98 4.20 5.69
C ALA A 81 -2.94 4.72 7.14
N GLY A 82 -2.48 3.86 8.06
CA GLY A 82 -2.37 4.17 9.50
C GLY A 82 -3.55 3.70 10.35
N LEU A 83 -4.65 3.24 9.73
CA LEU A 83 -5.75 2.58 10.44
C LEU A 83 -5.40 1.19 10.98
N SER A 84 -4.16 0.73 10.85
CA SER A 84 -3.64 -0.42 11.60
C SER A 84 -3.45 -0.11 13.10
N LEU A 85 -3.35 1.17 13.46
CA LEU A 85 -3.27 1.63 14.85
C LEU A 85 -4.66 1.83 15.45
N GLU A 86 -4.91 1.26 16.63
CA GLU A 86 -6.22 1.35 17.30
C GLU A 86 -6.63 2.78 17.61
N ARG A 87 -5.67 3.61 18.04
CA ARG A 87 -5.87 5.05 18.26
C ARG A 87 -6.45 5.73 17.02
N GLU A 88 -5.83 5.51 15.87
CA GLU A 88 -6.24 6.15 14.60
C GLU A 88 -7.61 5.64 14.14
N ARG A 89 -7.90 4.35 14.32
CA ARG A 89 -9.25 3.80 14.07
C ARG A 89 -10.33 4.46 14.94
N LYS A 90 -10.04 4.70 16.23
CA LYS A 90 -10.99 5.38 17.12
C LYS A 90 -11.24 6.82 16.69
N LEU A 91 -10.17 7.54 16.31
CA LEU A 91 -10.28 8.91 15.81
C LEU A 91 -11.10 8.97 14.51
N ALA A 92 -10.83 8.09 13.55
CA ALA A 92 -11.56 8.04 12.29
C ALA A 92 -13.06 7.73 12.49
N LYS A 93 -13.39 6.76 13.36
CA LYS A 93 -14.80 6.42 13.67
C LYS A 93 -15.55 7.52 14.40
N ALA A 94 -14.86 8.32 15.22
CA ALA A 94 -15.46 9.43 15.95
C ALA A 94 -15.59 10.72 15.12
N TYR A 95 -14.96 10.78 13.94
CA TYR A 95 -14.94 11.97 13.12
C TYR A 95 -16.31 12.26 12.50
N LYS A 96 -16.75 13.52 12.61
CA LYS A 96 -18.00 13.98 11.99
C LYS A 96 -17.76 14.30 10.51
N HIS A 97 -18.06 13.33 9.65
CA HIS A 97 -17.90 13.48 8.19
C HIS A 97 -19.19 14.00 7.51
N PRO A 98 -19.09 14.59 6.30
CA PRO A 98 -20.25 15.11 5.58
C PRO A 98 -20.99 14.07 4.72
N PHE A 99 -20.50 12.82 4.66
CA PHE A 99 -21.07 11.74 3.84
C PHE A 99 -22.38 11.18 4.39
N ALA A 100 -23.22 10.59 3.51
CA ALA A 100 -24.45 9.91 3.90
C ALA A 100 -24.18 8.74 4.86
N SER A 101 -23.12 7.98 4.56
CA SER A 101 -22.54 6.97 5.45
C SER A 101 -21.05 6.85 5.15
N ALA A 102 -20.25 6.44 6.13
CA ALA A 102 -18.84 6.13 5.93
C ALA A 102 -18.47 4.81 6.60
N CYS A 103 -17.63 4.03 5.92
CA CYS A 103 -17.01 2.84 6.47
C CYS A 103 -15.50 2.91 6.25
N PHE A 104 -14.74 2.42 7.23
CA PHE A 104 -13.30 2.63 7.32
C PHE A 104 -12.59 1.28 7.39
N ALA A 105 -11.55 1.13 6.58
CA ALA A 105 -10.65 0.00 6.59
C ALA A 105 -9.22 0.46 6.32
N THR A 106 -8.23 -0.41 6.52
CA THR A 106 -6.87 -0.09 6.08
C THR A 106 -6.82 -0.01 4.55
N ASP A 107 -5.85 0.74 4.04
CA ASP A 107 -5.48 0.74 2.62
C ASP A 107 -5.17 -0.67 2.10
N ALA A 108 -4.49 -1.50 2.89
CA ALA A 108 -4.22 -2.89 2.56
C ALA A 108 -5.51 -3.73 2.44
N TYR A 109 -6.51 -3.49 3.30
CA TYR A 109 -7.80 -4.17 3.24
C TYR A 109 -8.55 -3.85 1.96
N THR A 110 -8.68 -2.57 1.60
CA THR A 110 -9.38 -2.19 0.36
C THR A 110 -8.60 -2.61 -0.88
N ALA A 111 -7.27 -2.57 -0.84
CA ALA A 111 -6.45 -3.15 -1.90
C ALA A 111 -6.72 -4.67 -2.08
N CYS A 112 -6.84 -5.42 -0.97
CA CYS A 112 -7.13 -6.86 -1.02
C CYS A 112 -8.52 -7.13 -1.57
N LEU A 113 -9.51 -6.34 -1.13
CA LEU A 113 -10.89 -6.46 -1.58
C LEU A 113 -11.01 -6.14 -3.08
N GLY A 114 -10.28 -5.14 -3.57
CA GLY A 114 -10.22 -4.78 -4.99
C GLY A 114 -9.51 -5.84 -5.84
N ALA A 115 -8.36 -6.32 -5.39
CA ALA A 115 -7.56 -7.32 -6.10
C ALA A 115 -8.35 -8.61 -6.38
N HIS A 116 -9.25 -9.01 -5.48
CA HIS A 116 -10.07 -10.21 -5.60
C HIS A 116 -11.54 -9.93 -5.91
N ASN A 117 -11.89 -8.68 -6.22
CA ASN A 117 -13.27 -8.24 -6.51
C ASN A 117 -14.30 -8.74 -5.47
N GLY A 118 -13.93 -8.68 -4.18
CA GLY A 118 -14.78 -9.14 -3.08
C GLY A 118 -14.73 -10.63 -2.76
N ALA A 119 -14.05 -11.45 -3.58
CA ALA A 119 -13.86 -12.87 -3.32
C ALA A 119 -12.75 -13.13 -2.28
N ASP A 120 -12.73 -14.36 -1.75
CA ASP A 120 -11.68 -14.82 -0.84
C ASP A 120 -10.31 -14.82 -1.53
N GLY A 121 -9.31 -14.26 -0.86
CA GLY A 121 -7.95 -14.17 -1.38
C GLY A 121 -7.03 -13.36 -0.48
N ALA A 122 -5.77 -13.25 -0.89
CA ALA A 122 -4.80 -12.40 -0.20
C ALA A 122 -3.91 -11.62 -1.17
N ILE A 123 -3.30 -10.57 -0.65
CA ILE A 123 -2.32 -9.76 -1.37
C ILE A 123 -1.03 -9.64 -0.57
N LEU A 124 0.06 -9.41 -1.30
CA LEU A 124 1.31 -8.89 -0.75
C LEU A 124 1.67 -7.62 -1.52
N ILE A 125 1.68 -6.50 -0.82
CA ILE A 125 2.17 -5.22 -1.36
C ILE A 125 3.68 -5.16 -1.09
N VAL A 126 4.47 -5.01 -2.14
CA VAL A 126 5.93 -4.83 -2.08
C VAL A 126 6.33 -3.59 -2.87
N GLY A 127 6.71 -2.54 -2.14
CA GLY A 127 7.16 -1.27 -2.69
C GLY A 127 8.16 -0.61 -1.75
N THR A 128 7.95 0.66 -1.39
CA THR A 128 8.75 1.31 -0.33
C THR A 128 8.60 0.61 1.01
N GLY A 129 7.40 0.09 1.32
CA GLY A 129 7.14 -0.78 2.48
C GLY A 129 6.65 -2.16 2.03
N THR A 130 6.34 -3.03 2.99
CA THR A 130 5.81 -4.38 2.73
C THR A 130 4.66 -4.71 3.66
N CYS A 131 3.53 -5.15 3.08
CA CYS A 131 2.34 -5.53 3.85
C CYS A 131 1.61 -6.71 3.19
N GLY A 132 1.23 -7.70 3.99
CA GLY A 132 0.36 -8.79 3.58
C GLY A 132 -1.05 -8.61 4.15
N GLN A 133 -2.07 -8.88 3.34
CA GLN A 133 -3.47 -8.83 3.77
C GLN A 133 -4.24 -10.01 3.17
N ALA A 134 -5.00 -10.74 3.99
CA ALA A 134 -5.94 -11.75 3.55
C ALA A 134 -7.37 -11.39 3.97
N ILE A 135 -8.33 -11.77 3.13
CA ILE A 135 -9.76 -11.80 3.42
C ILE A 135 -10.25 -13.18 3.01
N VAL A 136 -10.68 -14.00 3.98
CA VAL A 136 -11.12 -15.38 3.75
C VAL A 136 -12.34 -15.68 4.62
N LYS A 137 -13.48 -16.00 4.00
CA LYS A 137 -14.74 -16.32 4.68
C LYS A 137 -15.16 -15.25 5.69
N GLY A 138 -14.99 -13.99 5.32
CA GLY A 138 -15.28 -12.82 6.16
C GLY A 138 -14.32 -12.59 7.32
N ARG A 139 -13.25 -13.38 7.46
CA ARG A 139 -12.16 -13.15 8.42
C ARG A 139 -10.99 -12.45 7.73
N GLU A 140 -10.28 -11.62 8.48
CA GLU A 140 -9.11 -10.91 7.99
C GLU A 140 -7.82 -11.30 8.73
N LEU A 141 -6.70 -11.22 8.02
CA LEU A 141 -5.37 -11.32 8.58
C LEU A 141 -4.46 -10.27 7.92
N ALA A 142 -3.84 -9.43 8.73
CA ALA A 142 -2.82 -8.48 8.29
C ALA A 142 -1.44 -8.90 8.85
N LEU A 143 -0.40 -8.81 8.02
CA LEU A 143 0.98 -9.21 8.35
C LEU A 143 1.96 -8.13 7.87
N ALA A 144 3.05 -7.96 8.62
CA ALA A 144 4.02 -6.88 8.39
C ALA A 144 3.34 -5.49 8.38
N GLY A 145 3.87 -4.52 7.62
CA GLY A 145 3.27 -3.20 7.49
C GLY A 145 3.31 -2.33 8.76
N TRP A 146 4.16 -2.68 9.74
CA TRP A 146 4.30 -1.88 10.97
C TRP A 146 5.27 -0.70 10.83
N GLY A 147 5.89 -0.55 9.66
CA GLY A 147 6.76 0.58 9.31
C GLY A 147 8.19 0.18 8.97
N PHE A 148 8.87 1.13 8.34
CA PHE A 148 10.23 0.98 7.82
C PHE A 148 11.25 0.66 8.92
N GLU A 149 11.06 1.23 10.10
CA GLU A 149 12.03 1.17 11.19
C GLU A 149 12.12 -0.22 11.81
N ILE A 150 11.03 -1.01 11.78
CA ILE A 150 10.89 -2.23 12.58
C ILE A 150 10.27 -3.44 11.85
N SER A 151 9.76 -3.30 10.62
CA SER A 151 8.97 -4.37 10.00
C SER A 151 9.16 -4.59 8.50
N ASP A 152 9.40 -3.57 7.69
CA ASP A 152 9.34 -3.66 6.22
C ASP A 152 10.54 -4.42 5.58
N ILE A 153 10.97 -5.54 6.15
CA ILE A 153 12.16 -6.33 5.75
C ILE A 153 12.15 -6.69 4.26
N GLY A 154 10.96 -6.99 3.71
CA GLY A 154 10.79 -7.36 2.31
C GLY A 154 10.75 -6.20 1.31
N SER A 155 10.94 -4.96 1.77
CA SER A 155 10.65 -3.76 0.98
C SER A 155 11.89 -3.18 0.28
N GLY A 156 11.65 -2.31 -0.70
CA GLY A 156 12.70 -1.57 -1.38
C GLY A 156 13.45 -0.60 -0.46
N ALA A 157 12.77 0.00 0.53
CA ALA A 157 13.44 0.86 1.50
C ALA A 157 14.42 0.05 2.35
N HIS A 158 14.03 -1.15 2.79
CA HIS A 158 14.90 -2.01 3.57
C HIS A 158 16.07 -2.55 2.73
N ILE A 159 15.82 -2.96 1.48
CA ILE A 159 16.88 -3.36 0.52
C ILE A 159 17.92 -2.23 0.37
N GLY A 160 17.48 -1.00 0.13
CA GLY A 160 18.38 0.14 -0.03
C GLY A 160 19.13 0.48 1.26
N ARG A 161 18.48 0.39 2.42
CA ARG A 161 19.12 0.58 3.73
C ARG A 161 20.21 -0.47 3.98
N CYS A 162 19.94 -1.76 3.75
CA CYS A 162 20.94 -2.81 3.89
C CYS A 162 22.13 -2.58 2.96
N ALA A 163 21.89 -2.08 1.76
CA ALA A 163 22.97 -1.77 0.81
C ALA A 163 23.88 -0.64 1.31
N ILE A 164 23.31 0.43 1.89
CA ILE A 164 24.08 1.53 2.50
C ILE A 164 24.85 1.05 3.75
N GLU A 165 24.19 0.31 4.64
CA GLU A 165 24.82 -0.24 5.85
C GLU A 165 26.00 -1.16 5.47
N THR A 166 25.81 -2.02 4.46
CA THR A 166 26.87 -2.91 3.97
C THR A 166 28.00 -2.14 3.29
N ALA A 167 27.69 -1.05 2.58
CA ALA A 167 28.71 -0.21 1.96
C ALA A 167 29.63 0.47 2.99
N LEU A 168 29.06 0.96 4.10
CA LEU A 168 29.85 1.48 5.23
C LEU A 168 30.75 0.41 5.84
N LEU A 169 30.20 -0.77 6.14
CA LEU A 169 30.99 -1.88 6.69
C LEU A 169 32.13 -2.31 5.75
N ALA A 170 31.88 -2.32 4.44
CA ALA A 170 32.89 -2.67 3.44
C ALA A 170 33.96 -1.59 3.31
N HIS A 171 33.59 -0.30 3.42
CA HIS A 171 34.52 0.82 3.42
C HIS A 171 35.50 0.75 4.60
N GLU A 172 35.02 0.29 5.75
CA GLU A 172 35.82 0.07 6.96
C GLU A 172 36.51 -1.30 6.99
N THR A 173 36.43 -2.07 5.90
CA THR A 173 37.03 -3.41 5.75
C THR A 173 36.50 -4.47 6.73
N LEU A 174 35.33 -4.23 7.36
CA LEU A 174 34.66 -5.17 8.27
C LEU A 174 33.95 -6.30 7.53
N VAL A 175 33.59 -6.09 6.27
CA VAL A 175 33.07 -7.10 5.34
C VAL A 175 33.78 -6.95 3.98
N PRO A 176 33.73 -7.98 3.10
CA PRO A 176 34.28 -7.86 1.75
C PRO A 176 33.64 -6.71 0.96
N SER A 177 34.42 -6.09 0.08
CA SER A 177 33.89 -5.08 -0.86
C SER A 177 33.45 -5.72 -2.17
N SER A 178 32.44 -5.13 -2.80
CA SER A 178 31.94 -5.49 -4.13
C SER A 178 31.75 -4.24 -5.01
N ASP A 179 31.34 -4.44 -6.26
CA ASP A 179 31.03 -3.31 -7.15
C ASP A 179 29.83 -2.51 -6.63
N LEU A 180 28.82 -3.18 -6.03
CA LEU A 180 27.71 -2.51 -5.36
C LEU A 180 28.20 -1.60 -4.23
N THR A 181 28.99 -2.12 -3.30
CA THR A 181 29.42 -1.34 -2.12
C THR A 181 30.30 -0.15 -2.53
N ARG A 182 31.18 -0.35 -3.52
CA ARG A 182 32.00 0.74 -4.09
C ARG A 182 31.14 1.80 -4.79
N ALA A 183 30.13 1.39 -5.56
CA ALA A 183 29.23 2.32 -6.22
C ALA A 183 28.42 3.16 -5.23
N ILE A 184 27.96 2.55 -4.14
CA ILE A 184 27.24 3.25 -3.06
C ILE A 184 28.17 4.22 -2.34
N MET A 185 29.37 3.80 -1.93
CA MET A 185 30.34 4.72 -1.31
C MET A 185 30.66 5.91 -2.22
N LYS A 186 30.88 5.66 -3.51
CA LYS A 186 31.14 6.70 -4.51
C LYS A 186 29.97 7.67 -4.66
N HIS A 187 28.73 7.23 -4.54
CA HIS A 187 27.55 8.11 -4.51
C HIS A 187 27.64 9.15 -3.37
N PHE A 188 28.24 8.76 -2.24
CA PHE A 188 28.52 9.63 -1.10
C PHE A 188 29.94 10.20 -1.11
N ASN A 189 30.59 10.27 -2.28
CA ASN A 189 31.97 10.73 -2.47
C ASN A 189 32.96 10.06 -1.52
N ASP A 190 32.79 8.77 -1.27
CA ASP A 190 33.65 7.93 -0.43
C ASP A 190 33.80 8.47 1.01
N THR A 191 32.78 9.18 1.51
CA THR A 191 32.79 9.89 2.80
C THR A 191 31.67 9.38 3.71
N PRO A 192 31.94 8.63 4.79
CA PRO A 192 30.93 8.17 5.75
C PRO A 192 30.07 9.29 6.34
N GLU A 193 30.63 10.48 6.56
CA GLU A 193 29.93 11.64 7.09
C GLU A 193 28.76 12.08 6.20
N LYS A 194 28.86 11.90 4.88
CA LYS A 194 27.76 12.20 3.95
C LYS A 194 26.62 11.19 4.05
N ILE A 195 26.92 9.94 4.40
CA ILE A 195 25.91 8.91 4.66
C ILE A 195 25.15 9.25 5.94
N VAL A 196 25.85 9.71 6.99
CA VAL A 196 25.21 10.19 8.23
C VAL A 196 24.30 11.39 7.94
N ALA A 197 24.80 12.40 7.23
CA ALA A 197 24.01 13.57 6.87
C ALA A 197 22.77 13.23 6.00
N PHE A 198 22.85 12.19 5.18
CA PHE A 198 21.71 11.62 4.48
C PHE A 198 20.72 10.96 5.46
N ALA A 199 21.21 10.07 6.32
CA ALA A 199 20.38 9.29 7.26
C ALA A 199 19.60 10.17 8.25
N GLU A 200 20.14 11.32 8.66
CA GLU A 200 19.47 12.29 9.54
C GLU A 200 18.15 12.83 8.97
N LYS A 201 18.01 12.85 7.65
CA LYS A 201 16.86 13.45 6.95
C LYS A 201 16.09 12.45 6.08
N ALA A 202 16.68 11.28 5.83
CA ALA A 202 16.16 10.29 4.92
C ALA A 202 14.83 9.71 5.42
N ARG A 203 13.85 9.69 4.53
CA ARG A 203 12.59 8.98 4.67
C ARG A 203 12.71 7.60 4.00
N PRO A 204 11.77 6.67 4.23
CA PRO A 204 11.83 5.34 3.63
C PRO A 204 11.98 5.35 2.10
N ALA A 205 11.33 6.30 1.42
CA ALA A 205 11.43 6.46 -0.03
C ALA A 205 12.85 6.84 -0.49
N ASP A 206 13.59 7.61 0.32
CA ASP A 206 14.95 8.05 0.01
C ASP A 206 15.92 6.85 0.08
N TYR A 207 15.79 5.98 1.08
CA TYR A 207 16.48 4.68 1.10
C TYR A 207 16.09 3.80 -0.10
N GLY A 208 14.80 3.79 -0.45
CA GLY A 208 14.28 3.01 -1.58
C GLY A 208 14.91 3.38 -2.94
N THR A 209 15.50 4.57 -3.08
CA THR A 209 16.18 4.98 -4.32
C THR A 209 17.43 4.16 -4.63
N PHE A 210 18.02 3.49 -3.64
CA PHE A 210 19.18 2.60 -3.82
C PHE A 210 18.77 1.17 -4.23
N CYS A 211 17.50 0.81 -4.11
CA CYS A 211 17.00 -0.53 -4.43
C CYS A 211 17.30 -0.98 -5.88
N PRO A 212 17.11 -0.14 -6.93
CA PRO A 212 17.46 -0.52 -8.29
C PRO A 212 18.93 -0.90 -8.45
N MET A 213 19.86 -0.18 -7.81
CA MET A 213 21.29 -0.50 -7.86
C MET A 213 21.58 -1.90 -7.29
N VAL A 214 20.84 -2.33 -6.27
CA VAL A 214 20.99 -3.69 -5.71
C VAL A 214 20.53 -4.74 -6.72
N PHE A 215 19.37 -4.55 -7.35
CA PHE A 215 18.89 -5.48 -8.38
C PHE A 215 19.81 -5.51 -9.62
N ASP A 216 20.35 -4.37 -10.03
CA ASP A 216 21.29 -4.31 -11.15
C ASP A 216 22.61 -5.01 -10.80
N ALA A 217 23.10 -4.88 -9.56
CA ALA A 217 24.30 -5.58 -9.11
C ALA A 217 24.09 -7.10 -9.03
N ASP A 218 22.92 -7.56 -8.56
CA ASP A 218 22.53 -8.98 -8.54
C ASP A 218 22.53 -9.58 -9.95
N LEU A 219 21.99 -8.86 -10.93
CA LEU A 219 22.02 -9.27 -12.35
C LEU A 219 23.46 -9.39 -12.89
N ASN A 220 24.41 -8.66 -12.32
CA ASN A 220 25.83 -8.70 -12.69
C ASN A 220 26.64 -9.70 -11.82
N GLY A 221 25.99 -10.51 -10.98
CA GLY A 221 26.64 -11.55 -10.17
C GLY A 221 27.24 -11.05 -8.86
N ASP A 222 26.86 -9.87 -8.37
CA ASP A 222 27.32 -9.36 -7.09
C ASP A 222 26.72 -10.16 -5.92
N THR A 223 27.57 -10.91 -5.21
CA THR A 223 27.14 -11.76 -4.09
C THR A 223 26.56 -10.99 -2.90
N ILE A 224 26.97 -9.73 -2.68
CA ILE A 224 26.39 -8.89 -1.61
C ILE A 224 24.96 -8.50 -1.99
N ALA A 225 24.75 -8.14 -3.25
CA ALA A 225 23.43 -7.83 -3.76
C ALA A 225 22.46 -9.02 -3.65
N ALA A 226 22.92 -10.21 -4.06
CA ALA A 226 22.16 -11.45 -3.96
C ALA A 226 21.72 -11.72 -2.50
N ASN A 227 22.64 -11.60 -1.54
CA ASN A 227 22.33 -11.81 -0.11
C ASN A 227 21.28 -10.83 0.43
N ILE A 228 21.35 -9.55 0.03
CA ILE A 228 20.37 -8.53 0.43
C ILE A 228 18.98 -8.87 -0.14
N ILE A 229 18.93 -9.27 -1.42
CA ILE A 229 17.67 -9.64 -2.08
C ILE A 229 17.09 -10.92 -1.46
N ASP A 230 17.91 -11.91 -1.15
CA ASP A 230 17.49 -13.18 -0.55
C ASP A 230 16.84 -12.99 0.83
N LEU A 231 17.34 -12.04 1.62
CA LEU A 231 16.70 -11.64 2.88
C LEU A 231 15.28 -11.11 2.64
N ALA A 232 15.12 -10.20 1.67
CA ALA A 232 13.83 -9.62 1.33
C ALA A 232 12.85 -10.67 0.75
N VAL A 233 13.33 -11.52 -0.15
CA VAL A 233 12.57 -12.64 -0.73
C VAL A 233 12.12 -13.61 0.34
N THR A 234 13.01 -13.95 1.28
CA THR A 234 12.68 -14.84 2.41
C THR A 234 11.58 -14.26 3.29
N ALA A 235 11.66 -12.96 3.62
CA ALA A 235 10.61 -12.28 4.37
C ALA A 235 9.26 -12.30 3.64
N ASN A 236 9.25 -11.94 2.35
CA ASN A 236 8.05 -11.94 1.52
C ASN A 236 7.44 -13.34 1.37
N ARG A 237 8.28 -14.37 1.16
CA ARG A 237 7.86 -15.77 1.09
C ARG A 237 7.19 -16.24 2.38
N ASN A 238 7.73 -15.87 3.54
CA ASN A 238 7.16 -16.25 4.83
C ASN A 238 5.78 -15.62 5.05
N ILE A 239 5.60 -14.36 4.62
CA ILE A 239 4.29 -13.70 4.63
C ILE A 239 3.31 -14.45 3.72
N LEU A 240 3.68 -14.74 2.48
CA LEU A 240 2.80 -15.42 1.51
C LEU A 240 2.39 -16.81 1.99
N ARG A 241 3.32 -17.60 2.55
CA ARG A 241 2.99 -18.91 3.13
C ARG A 241 2.00 -18.77 4.28
N LYS A 242 2.19 -17.79 5.17
CA LYS A 242 1.26 -17.56 6.27
C LYS A 242 -0.14 -17.15 5.78
N LEU A 243 -0.24 -16.39 4.69
CA LEU A 243 -1.51 -16.04 4.05
C LEU A 243 -2.19 -17.28 3.45
N ARG A 244 -1.43 -18.19 2.83
CA ARG A 244 -1.95 -19.48 2.34
C ARG A 244 -2.45 -20.37 3.49
N ASP A 245 -1.68 -20.47 4.57
CA ASP A 245 -2.06 -21.24 5.77
C ASP A 245 -3.34 -20.68 6.43
N PHE A 246 -3.61 -19.38 6.26
CA PHE A 246 -4.85 -18.75 6.70
C PHE A 246 -6.07 -19.14 5.84
N GLY A 247 -5.84 -19.72 4.66
CA GLY A 247 -6.86 -20.22 3.74
C GLY A 247 -6.96 -19.45 2.43
N ALA A 248 -6.03 -18.55 2.12
CA ALA A 248 -6.02 -17.85 0.84
C ALA A 248 -5.54 -18.77 -0.29
N GLU A 249 -6.44 -19.16 -1.19
CA GLU A 249 -6.12 -19.98 -2.37
C GLU A 249 -5.50 -19.14 -3.51
N GLN A 250 -5.86 -17.86 -3.57
CA GLN A 250 -5.38 -16.90 -4.57
C GLN A 250 -4.57 -15.80 -3.89
N LEU A 251 -3.42 -15.49 -4.50
CA LEU A 251 -2.47 -14.49 -4.03
C LEU A 251 -2.19 -13.47 -5.13
N SER A 252 -2.24 -12.17 -4.84
CA SER A 252 -1.78 -11.15 -5.78
C SER A 252 -0.61 -10.36 -5.19
N LEU A 253 0.49 -10.29 -5.94
CA LEU A 253 1.61 -9.40 -5.61
C LEU A 253 1.36 -8.04 -6.24
N MET A 254 1.53 -6.99 -5.45
CA MET A 254 1.25 -5.61 -5.85
C MET A 254 2.43 -4.70 -5.49
N GLY A 255 2.48 -3.51 -6.08
CA GLY A 255 3.55 -2.54 -5.84
C GLY A 255 4.74 -2.65 -6.79
N GLY A 256 5.63 -1.67 -6.75
CA GLY A 256 6.70 -1.50 -7.74
C GLY A 256 7.76 -2.60 -7.76
N LEU A 257 7.82 -3.47 -6.75
CA LEU A 257 8.74 -4.61 -6.71
C LEU A 257 8.05 -5.97 -6.98
N SER A 258 6.75 -5.96 -7.25
CA SER A 258 5.95 -7.19 -7.45
C SER A 258 6.52 -8.11 -8.53
N ASP A 259 6.94 -7.59 -9.68
CA ASP A 259 7.52 -8.38 -10.77
C ASP A 259 8.84 -9.04 -10.37
N GLN A 260 9.72 -8.29 -9.69
CA GLN A 260 11.01 -8.80 -9.23
C GLN A 260 10.86 -9.89 -8.17
N MET A 261 9.87 -9.72 -7.28
CA MET A 261 9.54 -10.70 -6.26
C MET A 261 8.89 -11.94 -6.86
N THR A 262 7.95 -11.77 -7.79
CA THR A 262 7.25 -12.88 -8.48
C THR A 262 8.23 -13.84 -9.13
N LYS A 263 9.25 -13.33 -9.84
CA LYS A 263 10.29 -14.15 -10.49
C LYS A 263 11.08 -15.03 -9.50
N ARG A 264 11.21 -14.59 -8.25
CA ARG A 264 11.99 -15.24 -7.18
C ARG A 264 11.14 -16.09 -6.24
N MET A 265 9.81 -16.11 -6.41
CA MET A 265 8.94 -16.96 -5.60
C MET A 265 9.09 -18.44 -5.99
N PRO A 266 9.09 -19.37 -5.01
CA PRO A 266 9.14 -20.80 -5.26
C PRO A 266 7.81 -21.32 -5.84
N ASP A 267 7.83 -22.53 -6.42
CA ASP A 267 6.67 -23.12 -7.11
C ASP A 267 5.42 -23.25 -6.24
N ASP A 268 5.59 -23.55 -4.94
CA ASP A 268 4.48 -23.63 -3.99
C ASP A 268 3.73 -22.31 -3.84
N ILE A 269 4.37 -21.18 -4.11
CA ILE A 269 3.73 -19.87 -4.12
C ILE A 269 3.25 -19.51 -5.53
N ARG A 270 4.07 -19.76 -6.56
CA ARG A 270 3.78 -19.39 -7.96
C ARG A 270 2.44 -19.94 -8.45
N VAL A 271 2.08 -21.17 -8.07
CA VAL A 271 0.81 -21.80 -8.46
C VAL A 271 -0.44 -21.08 -7.93
N ALA A 272 -0.30 -20.28 -6.87
CA ALA A 272 -1.40 -19.51 -6.27
C ALA A 272 -1.41 -18.05 -6.75
N LEU A 273 -0.43 -17.61 -7.53
CA LEU A 273 -0.34 -16.22 -7.98
C LEU A 273 -1.35 -15.94 -9.09
N VAL A 274 -2.16 -14.91 -8.88
CA VAL A 274 -3.12 -14.38 -9.85
C VAL A 274 -2.95 -12.87 -9.97
N PRO A 275 -3.18 -12.28 -11.17
CA PRO A 275 -3.19 -10.83 -11.31
C PRO A 275 -4.31 -10.22 -10.46
N ALA A 276 -4.05 -9.04 -9.89
CA ALA A 276 -5.10 -8.27 -9.24
C ALA A 276 -6.17 -7.87 -10.27
N GLN A 277 -7.45 -8.13 -9.95
CA GLN A 277 -8.56 -7.84 -10.86
C GLN A 277 -8.88 -6.34 -10.92
N ASN A 278 -8.83 -5.65 -9.78
CA ASN A 278 -9.09 -4.21 -9.68
C ASN A 278 -8.16 -3.54 -8.66
N ASP A 279 -8.25 -2.21 -8.57
CA ASP A 279 -7.46 -1.38 -7.65
C ASP A 279 -8.11 -1.18 -6.27
N ALA A 280 -7.40 -0.49 -5.38
CA ALA A 280 -7.88 -0.19 -4.02
C ALA A 280 -9.12 0.73 -3.99
N LEU A 281 -9.32 1.58 -5.00
CA LEU A 281 -10.52 2.43 -5.11
C LEU A 281 -11.76 1.58 -5.36
N HIS A 282 -11.65 0.58 -6.23
CA HIS A 282 -12.72 -0.40 -6.44
C HIS A 282 -13.03 -1.18 -5.16
N GLY A 283 -12.00 -1.63 -4.44
CA GLY A 283 -12.19 -2.27 -3.13
C GLY A 283 -12.87 -1.35 -2.11
N ALA A 284 -12.51 -0.06 -2.07
CA ALA A 284 -13.17 0.91 -1.21
C ALA A 284 -14.66 1.11 -1.58
N ILE A 285 -15.01 1.06 -2.86
CA ILE A 285 -16.42 1.07 -3.31
C ILE A 285 -17.15 -0.20 -2.85
N LEU A 286 -16.56 -1.39 -3.01
CA LEU A 286 -17.14 -2.65 -2.54
C LEU A 286 -17.38 -2.62 -1.03
N LEU A 287 -16.46 -2.04 -0.27
CA LEU A 287 -16.62 -1.83 1.17
C LEU A 287 -17.87 -0.98 1.48
N ALA A 288 -18.05 0.13 0.77
CA ALA A 288 -19.23 1.01 0.91
C ALA A 288 -20.54 0.29 0.56
N GLN A 289 -20.56 -0.45 -0.54
CA GLN A 289 -21.71 -1.21 -1.01
C GLN A 289 -22.12 -2.31 -0.01
N ASN A 290 -21.15 -3.04 0.53
CA ASN A 290 -21.39 -4.09 1.52
C ASN A 290 -21.90 -3.51 2.84
N HIS A 291 -21.32 -2.40 3.31
CA HIS A 291 -21.78 -1.73 4.52
C HIS A 291 -23.22 -1.21 4.40
N HIS A 292 -23.58 -0.65 3.24
CA HIS A 292 -24.96 -0.25 2.97
C HIS A 292 -25.91 -1.45 3.02
N LYS A 293 -25.57 -2.61 2.45
CA LYS A 293 -26.45 -3.79 2.43
C LYS A 293 -26.75 -4.34 3.83
N VAL A 294 -25.83 -4.19 4.77
CA VAL A 294 -26.00 -4.67 6.16
C VAL A 294 -26.78 -3.65 7.01
N SER A 295 -26.74 -2.36 6.65
CA SER A 295 -27.38 -1.26 7.40
C SER A 295 -28.77 -0.88 6.89
N ALA A 296 -29.22 -1.45 5.78
CA ALA A 296 -30.54 -1.23 5.15
C ALA A 296 -31.51 -2.35 5.50
#